data_AF-A0A1M4WFT8-F1
#
_entry.id   AF-A0A1M4WFT8-F1
#
_cell.length_a   1.000
_cell.length_b   1.000
_cell.length_c   1.000
_cell.angle_alpha   90.00
_cell.angle_beta   90.00
_cell.angle_gamma   90.00
#
_symmetry.space_group_name_H-M   'P 1'
#
loop_
_entity.id
_entity.type
_entity.pdbx_description
1 polymer ?
#
loop_
_entity_poly.entity_id
_entity_poly.type
_entity_poly.pdbx_seq_one_letter_code
_entity_poly.pdbx_strand_id
1 'polypeptide(L)'
;MKRIPIIFFLFSCLYISAQQKDDLNSSTRKFIDGADFTQVNKNWNITADFRSGMGEEVSFFPVEAINLKTNQKIKSIQVDMDAKYDFMGKSRRFFKTSWLDLNEVEEFIQFIELYVIPNIKDKTEKKQSTTYIFNSKEISFNFYIEKNTRRISIYLKDFGVTDNEHYFWTESQVNKIPELLDVLRRIK
;
A
#
# COMPACT_ATOMS: atom_id res chain seq x y z
N MET A 1 32.67 -15.21 44.16
CA MET A 1 31.68 -15.62 43.15
C MET A 1 31.19 -14.37 42.43
N LYS A 2 31.61 -14.18 41.17
CA LYS A 2 31.21 -13.03 40.34
C LYS A 2 29.74 -13.20 39.96
N ARG A 3 28.86 -12.41 40.58
CA ARG A 3 27.46 -12.27 40.20
C ARG A 3 27.32 -10.93 39.49
N ILE A 4 26.84 -10.97 38.24
CA ILE A 4 26.24 -9.93 37.37
C ILE A 4 26.66 -10.27 35.92
N PRO A 5 25.75 -10.22 34.90
CA PRO A 5 24.45 -9.53 34.91
C PRO A 5 23.27 -10.37 34.40
N ILE A 6 22.24 -10.54 35.23
CA ILE A 6 20.85 -10.79 34.76
C ILE A 6 20.22 -9.48 34.25
N ILE A 7 20.77 -8.33 34.63
CA ILE A 7 20.30 -6.98 34.26
C ILE A 7 20.49 -6.67 32.75
N PHE A 8 21.49 -7.28 32.09
CA PHE A 8 21.74 -7.05 30.67
C PHE A 8 20.64 -7.68 29.77
N PHE A 9 20.02 -8.77 30.23
CA PHE A 9 18.99 -9.49 29.47
C PHE A 9 17.62 -8.80 29.51
N LEU A 10 17.32 -8.07 30.59
CA LEU A 10 16.08 -7.29 30.73
C LEU A 10 16.10 -6.02 29.87
N PHE A 11 17.27 -5.40 29.69
CA PHE A 11 17.40 -4.24 28.79
C PHE A 11 17.20 -4.64 27.32
N SER A 12 17.72 -5.79 26.87
CA SER A 12 17.52 -6.26 25.49
C SER A 12 16.06 -6.46 25.09
N CYS A 13 15.19 -6.91 26.01
CA CYS A 13 13.76 -7.12 25.71
C CYS A 13 12.98 -5.81 25.50
N LEU A 14 13.38 -4.72 26.14
CA LEU A 14 12.73 -3.41 25.99
C LEU A 14 13.10 -2.74 24.66
N TYR A 15 14.33 -2.93 24.16
CA TYR A 15 14.75 -2.37 22.87
C TYR A 15 14.00 -3.01 21.69
N ILE A 16 13.77 -4.32 21.71
CA ILE A 16 13.04 -5.04 20.64
C ILE A 16 11.60 -4.54 20.53
N SER A 17 10.94 -4.31 21.67
CA SER A 17 9.53 -3.87 21.72
C SER A 17 9.34 -2.41 21.28
N ALA A 18 10.34 -1.55 21.47
CA ALA A 18 10.31 -0.15 21.04
C ALA A 18 10.56 -0.01 19.53
N GLN A 19 11.48 -0.79 18.94
CA GLN A 19 11.72 -0.80 17.49
C GLN A 19 10.47 -1.22 16.69
N GLN A 20 9.62 -2.08 17.25
CA GLN A 20 8.42 -2.55 16.56
C GLN A 20 7.34 -1.46 16.39
N LYS A 21 7.33 -0.42 17.23
CA LYS A 21 6.42 0.74 17.09
C LYS A 21 6.97 1.82 16.16
N ASP A 22 8.28 2.02 16.16
CA ASP A 22 8.90 3.00 15.27
C ASP A 22 8.91 2.55 13.80
N ASP A 23 8.71 1.26 13.51
CA ASP A 23 8.73 0.72 12.15
C ASP A 23 7.36 0.60 11.44
N LEU A 24 6.34 1.26 11.96
CA LEU A 24 4.97 1.15 11.45
C LEU A 24 4.69 1.95 10.17
N ASN A 25 5.50 2.97 9.87
CA ASN A 25 5.40 3.78 8.65
C ASN A 25 6.49 3.40 7.64
N SER A 26 6.19 3.60 6.35
CA SER A 26 7.21 3.49 5.29
C SER A 26 8.39 4.42 5.55
N SER A 27 9.58 4.00 5.12
CA SER A 27 10.77 4.84 5.11
C SER A 27 10.55 6.10 4.26
N THR A 28 9.77 5.99 3.18
CA THR A 28 9.36 7.15 2.39
C THR A 28 8.53 8.14 3.19
N ARG A 29 7.49 7.70 3.91
CA ARG A 29 6.69 8.60 4.75
C ARG A 29 7.57 9.28 5.81
N LYS A 30 8.43 8.52 6.49
CA LYS A 30 9.38 9.06 7.46
C LYS A 30 10.33 10.10 6.83
N PHE A 31 10.79 9.86 5.61
CA PHE A 31 11.65 10.78 4.87
C PHE A 31 10.92 12.09 4.55
N ILE A 32 9.68 12.01 4.08
CA ILE A 32 8.87 13.17 3.70
C ILE A 32 8.45 13.97 4.95
N ASP A 33 7.92 13.28 5.97
CA ASP A 33 7.41 13.90 7.20
C ASP A 33 8.54 14.46 8.09
N GLY A 34 9.73 13.89 8.01
CA GLY A 34 10.90 14.32 8.77
C GLY A 34 11.71 15.46 8.13
N ALA A 35 11.39 15.84 6.90
CA ALA A 35 12.09 16.89 6.16
C ALA A 35 11.34 18.23 6.23
N ASP A 36 12.06 19.32 6.50
CA ASP A 36 11.46 20.67 6.54
C ASP A 36 10.91 21.10 5.17
N PHE A 37 11.60 20.70 4.10
CA PHE A 37 11.25 21.02 2.72
C PHE A 37 11.47 19.80 1.84
N THR A 38 10.39 19.32 1.22
CA THR A 38 10.41 18.16 0.33
C THR A 38 9.81 18.51 -1.02
N GLN A 39 10.51 18.16 -2.10
CA GLN A 39 9.98 18.14 -3.45
C GLN A 39 9.63 16.70 -3.82
N VAL A 40 8.42 16.45 -4.30
CA VAL A 40 8.02 15.12 -4.83
C VAL A 40 7.82 15.24 -6.34
N ASN A 41 8.65 14.53 -7.09
CA ASN A 41 8.56 14.46 -8.54
C ASN A 41 7.68 13.26 -8.92
N LYS A 42 6.54 13.54 -9.56
CA LYS A 42 5.58 12.54 -10.04
C LYS A 42 5.57 12.49 -11.57
N ASN A 43 5.65 11.28 -12.14
CA ASN A 43 5.53 11.08 -13.58
C ASN A 43 4.11 10.66 -13.98
N TRP A 44 3.31 11.61 -14.47
CA TRP A 44 1.93 11.37 -14.91
C TRP A 44 1.79 10.50 -16.17
N ASN A 45 2.88 10.29 -16.93
CA ASN A 45 2.87 9.40 -18.09
C ASN A 45 3.04 7.92 -17.72
N ILE A 46 3.32 7.64 -16.44
CA ILE A 46 3.50 6.29 -15.91
C ILE A 46 2.56 6.16 -14.72
N THR A 47 1.30 5.84 -15.00
CA THR A 47 0.25 5.67 -13.99
C THR A 47 -0.55 4.41 -14.24
N ALA A 48 -1.07 3.84 -13.15
CA ALA A 48 -2.07 2.80 -13.18
C ALA A 48 -3.27 3.29 -12.38
N ASP A 49 -4.39 3.49 -13.06
CA ASP A 49 -5.60 4.09 -12.50
C ASP A 49 -6.72 3.05 -12.45
N PHE A 50 -7.22 2.80 -11.24
CA PHE A 50 -8.43 2.02 -11.02
C PHE A 50 -9.58 2.97 -10.66
N ARG A 51 -10.69 2.83 -11.36
CA ARG A 51 -11.91 3.61 -11.11
C ARG A 51 -13.05 2.70 -10.68
N SER A 52 -13.85 3.19 -9.74
CA SER A 52 -15.13 2.56 -9.42
C SER A 52 -16.22 3.09 -10.37
N GLY A 53 -17.35 2.40 -10.42
CA GLY A 53 -18.54 2.88 -11.15
C GLY A 53 -19.18 4.13 -10.54
N MET A 54 -18.75 4.56 -9.35
CA MET A 54 -19.34 5.66 -8.59
C MET A 54 -18.45 6.91 -8.53
N GLY A 55 -17.35 6.93 -9.30
CA GLY A 55 -16.45 8.07 -9.42
C GLY A 55 -15.33 8.10 -8.37
N GLU A 56 -15.05 6.97 -7.72
CA GLU A 56 -13.87 6.80 -6.87
C GLU A 56 -12.68 6.39 -7.74
N GLU A 57 -11.49 6.75 -7.33
CA GLU A 57 -10.26 6.48 -8.06
C GLU A 57 -9.12 6.14 -7.11
N VAL A 58 -8.28 5.19 -7.51
CA VAL A 58 -6.98 4.96 -6.89
C VAL A 58 -5.92 4.85 -7.98
N SER A 59 -4.86 5.62 -7.81
CA SER A 59 -3.80 5.80 -8.80
C SER A 59 -2.44 5.49 -8.20
N PHE A 60 -1.62 4.77 -8.96
CA PHE A 60 -0.25 4.40 -8.59
C PHE A 60 0.75 5.14 -9.46
N PHE A 61 1.71 5.83 -8.85
CA PHE A 61 2.72 6.60 -9.56
C PHE A 61 4.12 6.27 -9.06
N PRO A 62 5.11 6.10 -9.95
CA PRO A 62 6.50 6.14 -9.55
C PRO A 62 6.89 7.57 -9.23
N VAL A 63 7.50 7.76 -8.06
CA VAL A 63 7.94 9.08 -7.61
C VAL A 63 9.38 9.07 -7.13
N GLU A 64 9.99 10.26 -7.14
CA GLU A 64 11.23 10.56 -6.43
C GLU A 64 10.98 11.76 -5.51
N ALA A 65 11.11 11.55 -4.19
CA ALA A 65 11.08 12.61 -3.20
C ALA A 65 12.50 13.09 -2.90
N ILE A 66 12.69 14.41 -2.79
CA ILE A 66 13.97 15.08 -2.58
C ILE A 66 13.85 15.99 -1.36
N ASN A 67 14.72 15.80 -0.38
CA ASN A 67 14.87 16.75 0.72
C ASN A 67 15.67 17.95 0.21
N LEU A 68 15.04 19.13 0.15
CA LEU A 68 15.65 20.31 -0.49
C LEU A 68 16.81 20.91 0.32
N LYS A 69 16.94 20.58 1.62
CA LYS A 69 18.08 21.02 2.45
C LYS A 69 19.29 20.13 2.27
N THR A 70 19.10 18.81 2.28
CA THR A 70 20.19 17.83 2.24
C THR A 70 20.49 17.33 0.83
N ASN A 71 19.60 17.61 -0.13
CA ASN A 71 19.59 17.06 -1.48
C ASN A 71 19.57 15.52 -1.53
N GLN A 72 19.22 14.87 -0.42
CA GLN A 72 18.98 13.43 -0.37
C GLN A 72 17.70 13.09 -1.12
N LYS A 73 17.67 11.88 -1.69
CA LYS A 73 16.57 11.42 -2.54
C LYS A 73 16.09 10.04 -2.11
N ILE A 74 14.80 9.80 -2.27
CA ILE A 74 14.20 8.48 -2.10
C ILE A 74 13.18 8.24 -3.22
N LYS A 75 13.18 7.03 -3.78
CA LYS A 75 12.18 6.58 -4.76
C LYS A 75 11.13 5.73 -4.06
N SER A 76 9.89 5.82 -4.49
CA SER A 76 8.77 5.03 -3.98
C SER A 76 7.57 5.05 -4.92
N ILE A 77 6.63 4.11 -4.73
CA ILE A 77 5.34 4.20 -5.43
C ILE A 77 4.38 5.01 -4.56
N GLN A 78 3.93 6.15 -5.08
CA GLN A 78 2.85 6.92 -4.49
C GLN A 78 1.51 6.27 -4.85
N VAL A 79 0.65 6.10 -3.84
CA VAL A 79 -0.73 5.63 -3.98
C VAL A 79 -1.65 6.75 -3.55
N ASP A 80 -2.34 7.35 -4.51
CA ASP A 80 -3.38 8.34 -4.23
C ASP A 80 -4.75 7.70 -4.33
N MET A 81 -5.60 7.94 -3.34
CA MET A 81 -6.97 7.45 -3.32
C MET A 81 -7.93 8.62 -3.15
N ASP A 82 -8.89 8.76 -4.06
CA ASP A 82 -10.13 9.54 -3.89
C ASP A 82 -11.29 8.54 -3.76
N ALA A 83 -11.72 8.30 -2.52
CA ALA A 83 -12.79 7.38 -2.18
C ALA A 83 -14.03 8.13 -1.69
N LYS A 84 -15.19 7.47 -1.80
CA LYS A 84 -16.44 7.96 -1.23
C LYS A 84 -16.81 7.10 -0.05
N TYR A 85 -17.27 7.74 1.01
CA TYR A 85 -17.75 7.04 2.19
C TYR A 85 -19.05 7.69 2.66
N ASP A 86 -19.92 6.88 3.24
CA ASP A 86 -21.20 7.34 3.76
C ASP A 86 -21.03 7.73 5.23
N PHE A 87 -21.35 8.99 5.53
CA PHE A 87 -21.40 9.48 6.90
C PHE A 87 -22.77 10.09 7.18
N MET A 88 -23.52 9.46 8.08
CA MET A 88 -24.89 9.87 8.45
C MET A 88 -25.83 10.04 7.24
N GLY A 89 -25.77 9.10 6.30
CA GLY A 89 -26.61 9.11 5.08
C GLY A 89 -26.20 10.15 4.04
N LYS A 90 -25.04 10.79 4.18
CA LYS A 90 -24.45 11.68 3.18
C LYS A 90 -23.14 11.10 2.68
N SER A 91 -23.01 10.97 1.37
CA SER A 91 -21.75 10.61 0.73
C SER A 91 -20.75 11.78 0.84
N ARG A 92 -19.58 11.50 1.40
CA ARG A 92 -18.44 12.41 1.50
C ARG A 92 -17.28 11.89 0.68
N ARG A 93 -16.43 12.80 0.23
CA ARG A 93 -15.16 12.46 -0.42
C ARG A 93 -14.04 12.39 0.59
N PHE A 94 -13.15 11.43 0.40
CA PHE A 94 -11.96 11.21 1.18
C PHE A 94 -10.78 11.12 0.22
N PHE A 95 -9.79 11.98 0.42
CA PHE A 95 -8.55 11.93 -0.34
C PHE A 95 -7.38 11.62 0.59
N LYS A 96 -6.55 10.64 0.23
CA LYS A 96 -5.34 10.32 0.97
C LYS A 96 -4.25 9.75 0.07
N THR A 97 -3.02 10.07 0.47
CA THR A 97 -1.80 9.59 -0.16
C THR A 97 -1.04 8.65 0.77
N SER A 98 -0.55 7.56 0.21
CA SER A 98 0.31 6.56 0.85
C SER A 98 1.53 6.28 -0.02
N TRP A 99 2.57 5.68 0.57
CA TRP A 99 3.84 5.43 -0.11
C TRP A 99 4.28 3.99 0.08
N LEU A 100 4.61 3.29 -1.01
CA LEU A 100 5.21 1.96 -0.96
C LEU A 100 6.71 2.06 -1.15
N ASP A 101 7.48 1.53 -0.21
CA ASP A 101 8.92 1.48 -0.31
C ASP A 101 9.38 0.47 -1.37
N LEU A 102 10.59 0.67 -1.93
CA LEU A 102 11.08 -0.17 -3.03
C LEU A 102 11.12 -1.67 -2.70
N ASN A 103 11.48 -2.04 -1.46
CA ASN A 103 11.48 -3.44 -1.03
C ASN A 103 10.06 -4.03 -1.03
N GLU A 104 9.06 -3.28 -0.57
CA GLU A 104 7.65 -3.70 -0.59
C GLU A 104 7.11 -3.77 -2.03
N VAL A 105 7.58 -2.89 -2.92
CA VAL A 105 7.24 -2.94 -4.35
C VAL A 105 7.72 -4.22 -5.00
N GLU A 106 8.92 -4.72 -4.66
CA GLU A 106 9.42 -5.99 -5.20
C GLU A 106 8.57 -7.18 -4.76
N GLU A 107 8.17 -7.22 -3.49
CA GLU A 107 7.25 -8.23 -2.98
C GLU A 107 5.86 -8.10 -3.62
N PHE A 108 5.39 -6.87 -3.85
CA PHE A 108 4.10 -6.64 -4.49
C PHE A 108 4.09 -7.09 -5.97
N ILE A 109 5.17 -6.85 -6.69
CA ILE A 109 5.39 -7.37 -8.06
C ILE A 109 5.28 -8.90 -8.06
N GLN A 110 6.02 -9.57 -7.18
CA GLN A 110 5.99 -11.04 -7.07
C GLN A 110 4.58 -11.55 -6.72
N PHE A 111 3.90 -10.87 -5.80
CA PHE A 111 2.54 -11.20 -5.42
C PHE A 111 1.58 -11.12 -6.61
N ILE A 112 1.63 -10.02 -7.38
CA ILE A 112 0.78 -9.83 -8.55
C ILE A 112 1.09 -10.89 -9.62
N GLU A 113 2.36 -11.14 -9.92
CA GLU A 113 2.80 -12.06 -10.96
C GLU A 113 2.46 -13.52 -10.67
N LEU A 114 2.71 -13.97 -9.44
CA LEU A 114 2.60 -15.39 -9.08
C LEU A 114 1.20 -15.77 -8.63
N TYR A 115 0.45 -14.85 -8.02
CA TYR A 115 -0.82 -15.18 -7.37
C TYR A 115 -2.02 -14.44 -7.95
N VAL A 116 -1.88 -13.19 -8.39
CA VAL A 116 -3.04 -12.42 -8.88
C VAL A 116 -3.30 -12.67 -10.36
N ILE A 117 -2.34 -12.34 -11.23
CA ILE A 117 -2.50 -12.42 -12.69
C ILE A 117 -2.94 -13.81 -13.16
N PRO A 118 -2.34 -14.92 -12.69
CA PRO A 118 -2.75 -16.25 -13.12
C PRO A 118 -4.22 -16.55 -12.81
N ASN A 119 -4.73 -16.00 -11.70
CA ASN A 119 -6.06 -16.28 -11.18
C ASN A 119 -7.12 -15.24 -11.62
N ILE A 120 -6.79 -14.24 -12.47
CA ILE A 120 -7.75 -13.23 -12.96
C ILE A 120 -8.94 -13.88 -13.69
N LYS A 121 -8.69 -14.97 -14.43
CA LYS A 121 -9.72 -15.68 -15.20
C LYS A 121 -10.33 -16.86 -14.44
N ASP A 122 -9.86 -17.13 -13.22
CA ASP A 122 -10.29 -18.29 -12.46
C ASP A 122 -11.65 -18.09 -11.82
N LYS A 123 -12.30 -19.21 -11.54
CA LYS A 123 -13.64 -19.29 -10.96
C LYS A 123 -13.59 -20.23 -9.79
N THR A 124 -14.31 -19.89 -8.73
CA THR A 124 -14.49 -20.78 -7.58
C THR A 124 -15.75 -21.63 -7.73
N GLU A 125 -15.80 -22.74 -7.00
CA GLU A 125 -17.00 -23.56 -6.89
C GLU A 125 -18.16 -22.82 -6.22
N LYS A 126 -19.38 -23.37 -6.32
CA LYS A 126 -20.55 -22.81 -5.63
C LYS A 126 -20.31 -22.80 -4.12
N LYS A 127 -20.51 -21.63 -3.49
CA LYS A 127 -20.33 -21.35 -2.05
C LYS A 127 -18.88 -21.32 -1.57
N GLN A 128 -17.92 -21.11 -2.47
CA GLN A 128 -16.52 -20.86 -2.12
C GLN A 128 -16.06 -19.51 -2.67
N SER A 129 -15.16 -18.86 -1.96
CA SER A 129 -14.47 -17.65 -2.41
C SER A 129 -13.00 -17.71 -2.02
N THR A 130 -12.14 -17.13 -2.85
CA THR A 130 -10.71 -17.03 -2.59
C THR A 130 -10.32 -15.56 -2.54
N THR A 131 -9.55 -15.17 -1.52
CA THR A 131 -8.99 -13.82 -1.40
C THR A 131 -7.48 -13.91 -1.31
N TYR A 132 -6.78 -13.26 -2.23
CA TYR A 132 -5.35 -13.02 -2.14
C TYR A 132 -5.14 -11.64 -1.52
N ILE A 133 -4.32 -11.56 -0.47
CA ILE A 133 -4.10 -10.33 0.29
C ILE A 133 -2.61 -10.03 0.32
N PHE A 134 -2.23 -8.86 -0.19
CA PHE A 134 -0.90 -8.28 -0.01
C PHE A 134 -0.98 -7.17 1.04
N ASN A 135 -0.10 -7.22 2.03
CA ASN A 135 -0.02 -6.24 3.10
C ASN A 135 1.36 -5.58 3.09
N SER A 136 1.35 -4.25 2.98
CA SER A 136 2.52 -3.39 3.22
C SER A 136 2.31 -2.56 4.50
N LYS A 137 3.26 -1.70 4.85
CA LYS A 137 3.11 -0.71 5.93
C LYS A 137 2.00 0.30 5.67
N GLU A 138 1.73 0.60 4.40
CA GLU A 138 0.95 1.79 4.00
C GLU A 138 -0.34 1.46 3.26
N ILE A 139 -0.43 0.28 2.65
CA ILE A 139 -1.65 -0.21 1.98
C ILE A 139 -1.91 -1.69 2.25
N SER A 140 -3.15 -2.11 2.05
CA SER A 140 -3.54 -3.51 1.81
C SER A 140 -4.18 -3.62 0.44
N PHE A 141 -3.71 -4.54 -0.39
CA PHE A 141 -4.31 -4.87 -1.68
C PHE A 141 -4.96 -6.24 -1.59
N ASN A 142 -6.26 -6.31 -1.91
CA ASN A 142 -7.04 -7.54 -1.84
C ASN A 142 -7.58 -7.87 -3.21
N PHE A 143 -7.35 -9.10 -3.67
CA PHE A 143 -7.95 -9.67 -4.87
C PHE A 143 -8.89 -10.81 -4.50
N TYR A 144 -10.19 -10.57 -4.66
CA TYR A 144 -11.27 -11.47 -4.28
C TYR A 144 -11.88 -12.14 -5.50
N ILE A 145 -12.16 -13.44 -5.41
CA ILE A 145 -12.82 -14.25 -6.44
C ILE A 145 -14.00 -15.00 -5.81
N GLU A 146 -15.19 -14.84 -6.37
CA GLU A 146 -16.36 -15.67 -6.05
C GLU A 146 -17.16 -15.99 -7.31
N LYS A 147 -17.30 -17.28 -7.65
CA LYS A 147 -17.99 -17.77 -8.84
C LYS A 147 -17.45 -17.11 -10.12
N ASN A 148 -18.17 -16.10 -10.63
CA ASN A 148 -17.81 -15.35 -11.83
C ASN A 148 -17.37 -13.92 -11.52
N THR A 149 -17.48 -13.48 -10.27
CA THR A 149 -17.16 -12.13 -9.82
C THR A 149 -15.71 -12.08 -9.35
N ARG A 150 -15.00 -11.04 -9.76
CA ARG A 150 -13.72 -10.67 -9.17
C ARG A 150 -13.78 -9.24 -8.69
N ARG A 151 -13.12 -8.97 -7.57
CA ARG A 151 -13.06 -7.63 -6.98
C ARG A 151 -11.64 -7.33 -6.56
N ILE A 152 -11.19 -6.12 -6.83
CA ILE A 152 -10.04 -5.53 -6.17
C ILE A 152 -10.56 -4.62 -5.07
N SER A 153 -9.98 -4.72 -3.88
CA SER A 153 -10.13 -3.71 -2.83
C SER A 153 -8.76 -3.22 -2.40
N ILE A 154 -8.60 -1.90 -2.26
CA ILE A 154 -7.37 -1.26 -1.80
C ILE A 154 -7.72 -0.44 -0.56
N TYR A 155 -7.00 -0.71 0.52
CA TYR A 155 -7.13 -0.02 1.79
C TYR A 155 -5.85 0.76 2.04
N LEU A 156 -5.97 1.96 2.58
CA LEU A 156 -4.83 2.72 3.07
C LEU A 156 -4.63 2.44 4.56
N LYS A 157 -3.39 2.58 5.03
CA LYS A 157 -3.02 2.40 6.42
C LYS A 157 -2.54 3.69 7.04
N ASP A 158 -2.72 3.82 8.34
CA ASP A 158 -2.06 4.83 9.17
C ASP A 158 -1.30 4.10 10.27
N PHE A 159 0.02 4.27 10.31
CA PHE A 159 0.87 3.59 11.30
C PHE A 159 0.64 2.06 11.30
N GLY A 160 0.57 1.46 10.11
CA GLY A 160 0.34 0.02 9.92
C GLY A 160 -1.09 -0.46 10.20
N VAL A 161 -1.99 0.41 10.66
CA VAL A 161 -3.40 0.08 10.92
C VAL A 161 -4.23 0.34 9.68
N THR A 162 -4.97 -0.67 9.21
CA THR A 162 -5.85 -0.58 8.06
C THR A 162 -7.08 0.28 8.34
N ASP A 163 -7.31 1.28 7.50
CA ASP A 163 -8.56 2.04 7.47
C ASP A 163 -9.62 1.22 6.72
N ASN A 164 -10.56 0.64 7.47
CA ASN A 164 -11.66 -0.15 6.91
C ASN A 164 -12.88 0.70 6.54
N GLU A 165 -12.89 1.99 6.89
CA GLU A 165 -13.99 2.91 6.61
C GLU A 165 -13.78 3.59 5.25
N HIS A 166 -12.53 3.94 4.93
CA HIS A 166 -12.16 4.63 3.70
C HIS A 166 -11.28 3.73 2.83
N TYR A 167 -11.94 2.94 1.97
CA TYR A 167 -11.25 2.04 1.04
C TYR A 167 -11.85 2.12 -0.35
N PHE A 168 -11.03 1.83 -1.35
CA PHE A 168 -11.44 1.73 -2.73
C PHE A 168 -11.79 0.29 -3.07
N TRP A 169 -12.83 0.06 -3.87
CA TRP A 169 -13.03 -1.24 -4.51
C TRP A 169 -13.64 -1.13 -5.91
N THR A 170 -13.36 -2.13 -6.74
CA THR A 170 -13.94 -2.24 -8.08
C THR A 170 -13.98 -3.68 -8.57
N GLU A 171 -15.02 -4.02 -9.32
CA GLU A 171 -15.15 -5.30 -10.04
C GLU A 171 -14.90 -5.12 -11.55
N SER A 172 -15.01 -3.90 -12.06
CA SER A 172 -14.97 -3.62 -13.50
C SER A 172 -13.56 -3.44 -14.04
N GLN A 173 -12.61 -3.02 -13.20
CA GLN A 173 -11.23 -2.72 -13.60
C GLN A 173 -10.23 -3.82 -13.23
N VAL A 174 -10.70 -5.02 -12.89
CA VAL A 174 -9.83 -6.15 -12.52
C VAL A 174 -8.83 -6.49 -13.63
N ASN A 175 -9.26 -6.38 -14.88
CA ASN A 175 -8.40 -6.66 -16.04
C ASN A 175 -7.25 -5.66 -16.22
N LYS A 176 -7.21 -4.56 -15.47
CA LYS A 176 -6.12 -3.57 -15.48
C LYS A 176 -4.97 -3.87 -14.52
N ILE A 177 -5.04 -4.94 -13.73
CA ILE A 177 -3.93 -5.35 -12.86
C ILE A 177 -2.58 -5.46 -13.60
N PRO A 178 -2.51 -5.95 -14.86
CA PRO A 178 -1.25 -5.92 -15.61
C PRO A 178 -0.67 -4.51 -15.83
N GLU A 179 -1.50 -3.48 -15.98
CA GLU A 179 -1.04 -2.08 -16.09
C GLU A 179 -0.39 -1.61 -14.78
N LEU A 180 -0.94 -2.01 -13.63
CA LEU A 180 -0.30 -1.78 -12.32
C LEU A 180 1.08 -2.44 -12.26
N LEU A 181 1.21 -3.69 -12.71
CA LEU A 181 2.48 -4.38 -12.74
C LEU A 181 3.54 -3.63 -13.58
N ASP A 182 3.14 -3.09 -14.73
CA ASP A 182 4.03 -2.30 -15.58
C ASP A 182 4.53 -1.02 -14.90
N VAL A 183 3.66 -0.34 -14.13
CA VAL A 183 4.04 0.83 -13.34
C VAL A 183 5.00 0.47 -12.21
N LEU A 184 4.69 -0.58 -11.45
CA LEU A 184 5.53 -1.05 -10.35
C LEU A 184 6.94 -1.41 -10.84
N ARG A 185 7.09 -1.99 -12.03
CA ARG A 185 8.38 -2.34 -12.62
C ARG A 185 9.21 -1.13 -13.07
N ARG A 186 8.57 -0.01 -13.41
CA ARG A 186 9.23 1.20 -13.95
C ARG A 186 9.94 2.05 -12.90
N ILE A 187 9.75 1.78 -11.61
CA ILE A 187 10.42 2.57 -10.57
C ILE A 187 11.89 2.18 -10.36
N LYS A 188 12.26 0.96 -10.76
CA LYS A 188 13.64 0.45 -10.64
C LYS A 188 14.60 1.34 -11.44
#